data_AF-A0A8I1DSN9-F1
#
_entry.id   AF-A0A8I1DSN9-F1
#
_cell.length_a   1.000
_cell.length_b   1.000
_cell.length_c   1.000
_cell.angle_alpha   90.00
_cell.angle_beta   90.00
_cell.angle_gamma   90.00
#
_symmetry.space_group_name_H-M   'P 1'
#
loop_
_entity.id
_entity.type
_entity.pdbx_description
1 polymer ?
#
loop_
_entity_poly.entity_id
_entity_poly.type
_entity_poly.pdbx_seq_one_letter_code
_entity_poly.pdbx_strand_id
1 'polypeptide(L)'
;MAEREQGLKRRLTSGQMSMIAIGGAIGTGLFLGSKFAIGFAGPSVIISYAIGGLITLLLMGCLAEMTVAHSTSGSFGAYAEHYI
;
A
#
# COMPACT_ATOMS: atom_id res chain seq x y z
N MET A 1 4.59 1.79 23.76
CA MET A 1 5.56 2.38 22.80
C MET A 1 5.28 3.87 22.53
N ALA A 2 4.77 4.64 23.50
CA ALA A 2 4.17 5.96 23.26
C ALA A 2 5.11 7.17 23.38
N GLU A 3 6.40 6.98 23.68
CA GLU A 3 7.32 8.09 23.99
C GLU A 3 8.09 8.63 22.76
N ARG A 4 8.04 7.97 21.59
CA ARG A 4 8.86 8.36 20.42
C ARG A 4 8.20 9.37 19.45
N GLU A 5 6.90 9.63 19.57
CA GLU A 5 6.17 10.51 18.64
C GLU A 5 6.21 12.00 19.01
N GLN A 6 6.54 12.36 20.25
CA GLN A 6 6.49 13.77 20.72
C GLN A 6 7.53 14.69 20.03
N GLY A 7 8.51 14.12 19.32
CA GLY A 7 9.55 14.88 18.60
C GLY A 7 9.41 14.90 17.07
N LEU A 8 8.50 14.13 16.47
CA LEU A 8 8.37 14.06 15.02
C LEU A 8 7.48 15.17 14.48
N LYS A 9 8.06 16.10 13.72
CA LYS A 9 7.29 17.09 12.98
C LYS A 9 6.57 16.40 11.81
N ARG A 10 5.25 16.23 11.89
CA ARG A 10 4.37 15.85 10.76
C ARG A 10 4.40 16.94 9.68
N ARG A 11 5.48 16.98 8.90
CA ARG A 11 5.74 17.97 7.84
C ARG A 11 6.04 17.34 6.47
N LEU A 12 5.57 16.12 6.24
CA LEU A 12 5.62 15.55 4.89
C LEU A 12 4.60 16.27 4.01
N THR A 13 5.09 16.81 2.90
CA THR A 13 4.22 17.38 1.88
C THR A 13 3.49 16.26 1.13
N SER A 14 2.34 16.56 0.53
CA SER A 14 1.57 15.58 -0.25
C SER A 14 2.43 14.92 -1.34
N GLY A 15 3.34 15.68 -1.97
CA GLY A 15 4.28 15.15 -2.96
C GLY A 15 5.30 14.16 -2.38
N GLN A 16 5.82 14.42 -1.17
CA GLN A 16 6.70 13.46 -0.49
C GLN A 16 5.95 12.19 -0.09
N MET A 17 4.69 12.31 0.33
CA MET A 17 3.85 11.15 0.62
C MET A 17 3.63 10.29 -0.64
N SER A 18 3.36 10.91 -1.79
CA SER A 18 3.25 10.21 -3.08
C SER A 18 4.57 9.55 -3.50
N MET A 19 5.71 10.23 -3.31
CA MET A 19 7.03 9.66 -3.60
C MET A 19 7.31 8.41 -2.76
N ILE A 20 6.95 8.43 -1.47
CA ILE A 20 7.08 7.27 -0.57
C ILE A 20 6.17 6.12 -1.06
N ALA A 21 4.92 6.42 -1.42
CA ALA A 21 3.98 5.43 -1.93
C ALA A 21 4.47 4.80 -3.25
N ILE A 22 4.95 5.61 -4.19
CA ILE A 22 5.51 5.13 -5.48
C ILE A 22 6.76 4.29 -5.24
N GLY A 23 7.67 4.75 -4.39
CA GLY A 23 8.90 4.02 -4.05
C GLY A 23 8.62 2.65 -3.43
N GLY A 24 7.64 2.58 -2.53
CA GLY A 24 7.18 1.32 -1.93
C GLY A 24 6.47 0.40 -2.93
N ALA A 25 5.62 0.96 -3.79
CA ALA A 25 4.87 0.19 -4.79
C ALA A 25 5.76 -0.40 -5.89
N ILE A 26 6.75 0.36 -6.36
CA ILE A 26 7.70 -0.13 -7.39
C ILE A 26 8.67 -1.12 -6.74
N GLY A 27 9.31 -0.76 -5.62
CA GLY A 27 10.05 -1.62 -4.68
C GLY A 27 10.74 -2.87 -5.25
N THR A 28 10.86 -3.90 -4.41
CA THR A 28 11.25 -5.25 -4.87
C THR A 28 10.07 -6.01 -5.46
N GLY A 29 8.83 -5.61 -5.16
CA GLY A 29 7.61 -6.29 -5.58
C GLY A 29 7.41 -6.30 -7.09
N LEU A 30 7.58 -5.16 -7.77
CA LEU A 30 7.45 -5.10 -9.23
C LEU A 30 8.55 -5.92 -9.90
N PHE A 31 9.82 -5.78 -9.51
CA PHE A 31 10.92 -6.44 -10.20
C PHE A 31 11.06 -7.93 -9.89
N LEU A 32 10.99 -8.31 -8.60
CA LEU A 32 11.10 -9.71 -8.18
C LEU A 32 9.82 -10.47 -8.56
N GLY A 33 8.65 -9.88 -8.28
CA GLY A 33 7.36 -10.45 -8.61
C GLY A 33 7.14 -10.60 -10.12
N SER A 34 7.49 -9.59 -10.93
CA SER A 34 7.32 -9.68 -12.39
C SER A 34 8.19 -10.78 -12.98
N LYS A 35 9.44 -10.98 -12.52
CA LYS A 35 10.29 -12.08 -13.02
C LYS A 35 9.60 -13.44 -12.84
N PHE A 36 9.04 -13.70 -11.66
CA PHE A 36 8.30 -14.95 -11.40
C PHE A 36 7.00 -15.02 -12.20
N ALA A 37 6.22 -13.93 -12.24
CA ALA A 37 4.93 -13.88 -12.92
C ALA A 37 5.07 -14.06 -14.45
N ILE A 38 6.09 -13.45 -15.07
CA ILE A 38 6.38 -13.59 -16.50
C ILE A 38 6.81 -15.03 -16.81
N GLY A 39 7.65 -15.64 -15.97
CA GLY A 39 8.09 -17.03 -16.15
C GLY A 39 6.96 -18.06 -16.04
N PHE A 40 6.00 -17.83 -15.13
CA PHE A 40 4.85 -18.73 -14.94
C PHE A 40 3.73 -18.52 -15.96
N ALA A 41 3.37 -17.27 -16.27
CA ALA A 41 2.19 -16.95 -17.07
C ALA A 41 2.50 -16.67 -18.56
N GLY A 42 3.76 -16.41 -18.92
CA GLY A 42 4.13 -16.00 -20.27
C GLY A 42 3.42 -14.69 -20.69
N PRO A 43 3.02 -14.52 -21.97
CA PRO A 43 2.37 -13.30 -22.45
C PRO A 43 1.06 -12.95 -21.73
N SER A 44 0.41 -13.95 -21.12
CA SER A 44 -0.85 -13.75 -20.37
C SER A 44 -0.68 -12.99 -19.05
N VAL A 45 0.56 -12.73 -18.62
CA VAL A 45 0.88 -11.96 -17.40
C VAL A 45 0.23 -10.58 -17.40
N ILE A 46 0.03 -9.96 -18.57
CA ILE A 46 -0.63 -8.66 -18.72
C ILE A 46 -2.07 -8.72 -18.20
N ILE A 47 -2.80 -9.78 -18.54
CA ILE A 47 -4.19 -9.99 -18.09
C ILE A 47 -4.21 -10.21 -16.58
N SER A 48 -3.26 -10.99 -16.06
CA SER A 48 -3.14 -11.25 -14.63
C SER A 48 -2.84 -9.97 -13.83
N TYR A 49 -1.95 -9.10 -14.34
CA TYR A 49 -1.69 -7.78 -13.76
C TYR A 49 -2.89 -6.84 -13.86
N ALA A 50 -3.65 -6.88 -14.95
CA ALA A 50 -4.86 -6.07 -15.08
C ALA A 50 -5.92 -6.47 -14.03
N ILE A 51 -6.14 -7.76 -13.83
CA ILE A 51 -7.08 -8.27 -12.83
C ILE A 51 -6.57 -7.97 -11.40
N GLY A 52 -5.31 -8.28 -11.11
CA GLY A 52 -4.70 -8.01 -9.81
C GLY A 52 -4.67 -6.51 -9.47
N GLY A 53 -4.39 -5.67 -10.46
CA GLY A 53 -4.45 -4.22 -10.35
C GLY A 53 -5.86 -3.73 -10.05
N LEU A 54 -6.88 -4.27 -10.74
CA LEU A 54 -8.28 -3.93 -10.49
C LEU A 54 -8.70 -4.28 -9.06
N ILE A 55 -8.36 -5.48 -8.58
CA ILE A 55 -8.65 -5.91 -7.21
C ILE A 55 -7.97 -4.98 -6.19
N THR A 56 -6.69 -4.65 -6.44
CA THR A 56 -5.92 -3.77 -5.56
C THR A 56 -6.49 -2.35 -5.55
N LEU A 57 -6.95 -1.83 -6.69
CA LEU A 57 -7.61 -0.51 -6.77
C LEU A 57 -8.88 -0.48 -5.93
N LEU A 58 -9.73 -1.51 -6.00
CA LEU A 58 -10.94 -1.61 -5.19
C LEU A 58 -10.60 -1.69 -3.70
N LEU A 59 -9.63 -2.54 -3.34
CA LEU A 59 -9.14 -2.65 -1.96
C LEU A 59 -8.65 -1.31 -1.41
N MET A 60 -7.82 -0.60 -2.18
CA MET A 60 -7.28 0.68 -1.75
C MET A 60 -8.35 1.76 -1.63
N GLY A 61 -9.40 1.70 -2.47
CA GLY A 61 -10.58 2.54 -2.35
C GLY A 61 -11.30 2.32 -1.01
N CYS A 62 -11.62 1.06 -0.67
CA CYS A 62 -12.24 0.74 0.62
C CYS A 62 -11.37 1.14 1.81
N LEU A 63 -10.06 0.90 1.73
CA LEU A 63 -9.11 1.28 2.77
C LEU A 63 -9.00 2.80 2.94
N ALA A 64 -9.09 3.56 1.84
CA ALA A 64 -9.10 5.02 1.89
C ALA A 64 -10.36 5.53 2.58
N GLU A 65 -11.54 4.97 2.28
CA GLU A 65 -12.79 5.30 2.97
C GLU A 65 -12.70 5.03 4.48
N MET A 66 -12.15 3.88 4.88
CA MET A 66 -11.93 3.54 6.29
C MET A 66 -10.93 4.48 6.97
N THR A 67 -9.86 4.87 6.28
CA THR A 67 -8.84 5.78 6.82
C THR A 67 -9.39 7.19 7.04
N VAL A 68 -10.32 7.63 6.20
CA VAL A 68 -11.02 8.91 6.40
C VAL A 68 -11.98 8.83 7.60
N ALA A 69 -12.69 7.72 7.76
CA ALA A 69 -13.64 7.53 8.87
C ALA A 69 -12.95 7.35 10.24
N HIS A 70 -11.80 6.66 10.27
CA HIS A 70 -11.03 6.38 11.48
C HIS A 70 -9.56 6.77 11.29
N SER A 71 -9.27 8.06 11.50
CA SER A 71 -7.89 8.59 11.49
C SER A 71 -7.11 8.15 12.75
N THR A 72 -6.71 6.88 12.80
CA THR A 72 -5.75 6.39 13.81
C THR A 72 -4.32 6.52 13.29
N SER A 73 -3.38 6.88 14.17
CA SER A 73 -1.95 6.86 13.83
C SER A 73 -1.45 5.42 13.89
N GLY A 74 -1.77 4.64 12.87
CA GLY A 74 -1.45 3.22 12.77
C GLY A 74 -1.58 2.70 11.33
N SER A 75 -0.82 1.65 11.00
CA SER A 75 -0.98 0.93 9.72
C SER A 75 -2.23 0.05 9.75
N PHE A 76 -2.51 -0.70 8.70
CA PHE A 76 -3.66 -1.60 8.61
C PHE A 76 -3.83 -2.53 9.83
N GLY A 77 -2.74 -2.90 10.49
CA GLY A 77 -2.74 -3.69 11.72
C GLY A 77 -3.42 -3.02 12.92
N ALA A 78 -3.48 -1.69 12.98
CA ALA A 78 -4.20 -0.97 14.03
C ALA A 78 -5.73 -1.12 13.88
N TYR A 79 -6.24 -1.33 12.67
CA TYR A 79 -7.64 -1.69 12.47
C TYR A 79 -7.92 -3.13 12.88
N ALA A 80 -6.98 -4.05 12.61
CA ALA A 80 -7.10 -5.45 13.02
C ALA A 80 -7.16 -5.58 14.56
N GLU A 81 -6.30 -4.87 15.30
CA GLU A 81 -6.34 -4.86 16.78
C GLU A 81 -7.58 -4.16 17.36
N HIS A 82 -8.22 -3.28 16.59
CA HIS A 82 -9.45 -2.60 17.03
C HIS A 82 -10.71 -3.44 16.79
N TYR A 83 -10.69 -4.35 15.81
CA TYR A 83 -11.87 -5.11 15.37
C TYR A 83 -11.80 -6.63 15.60
N ILE A 84 -10.62 -7.18 15.88
CA ILE A 84 -10.36 -8.63 16.10
C ILE A 84 -9.74 -8.80 17.48
#